data_AF-A0A938GTV2-F1
#
_entry.id   AF-A0A938GTV2-F1
#
_cell.length_a   1.000
_cell.length_b   1.000
_cell.length_c   1.000
_cell.angle_alpha   90.00
_cell.angle_beta   90.00
_cell.angle_gamma   90.00
#
_symmetry.space_group_name_H-M   'P 1'
#
loop_
_entity.id
_entity.type
_entity.pdbx_description
1 polymer ?
#
loop_
_entity_poly.entity_id
_entity_poly.type
_entity_poly.pdbx_seq_one_letter_code
_entity_poly.pdbx_strand_id
1 'polypeptide(L)'
;MPAPSARDRFLGLLRAAVPSGALVKLTLGKHRGAEPSLQNLFVRPVALKSGPHLAFVWRHANRDITKNHAPDAALALLEPLIGGDFLDAHLFTTTDHAQFESQPDGTARLKVARVGQRPVAPLPATAHDRAKEHPIPARAPWLQALGVTNDHGRPRQGMADKFRQIQKFAELLSHLLAEAFPAAAPPAPAPPLRVVDAGSGKGYLTFALAHLLGPRAHVLGLEARPELVDLCNRVAREHGLAHLSFRAGRIAEENFGEAGTTSENRP
;
A
#
# COMPACT_ATOMS: atom_id res chain seq x y z
N MET A 1 8.04 41.76 -4.34
CA MET A 1 8.50 40.56 -3.63
C MET A 1 8.75 39.46 -4.66
N PRO A 2 9.86 38.72 -4.61
CA PRO A 2 10.09 37.61 -5.54
C PRO A 2 8.98 36.55 -5.39
N ALA A 3 8.65 35.87 -6.49
CA ALA A 3 7.68 34.78 -6.46
C ALA A 3 8.17 33.68 -5.49
N PRO A 4 7.27 33.08 -4.68
CA PRO A 4 7.66 32.04 -3.74
C PRO A 4 8.27 30.85 -4.48
N SER A 5 9.40 30.34 -3.98
CA SER A 5 10.11 29.23 -4.61
C SER A 5 9.25 27.97 -4.64
N ALA A 6 9.61 26.99 -5.48
CA ALA A 6 8.95 25.68 -5.50
C ALA A 6 8.93 25.03 -4.10
N ARG A 7 10.00 25.24 -3.31
CA ARG A 7 10.12 24.77 -1.93
C ARG A 7 9.15 25.49 -1.00
N ASP A 8 9.09 26.82 -1.07
CA ASP A 8 8.19 27.62 -0.22
C ASP A 8 6.73 27.27 -0.48
N ARG A 9 6.37 27.06 -1.75
CA ARG A 9 5.03 26.62 -2.15
C ARG A 9 4.70 25.23 -1.58
N PHE A 10 5.64 24.29 -1.63
CA PHE A 10 5.45 22.96 -1.05
C PHE A 10 5.30 23.01 0.48
N LEU A 11 6.16 23.78 1.16
CA LEU A 11 6.08 23.99 2.60
C LEU A 11 4.77 24.68 3.01
N GLY A 12 4.27 25.61 2.18
CA GLY A 12 2.95 26.22 2.37
C GLY A 12 1.82 25.18 2.37
N LEU A 13 1.84 24.24 1.41
CA LEU A 13 0.87 23.14 1.38
C LEU A 13 0.97 22.24 2.61
N LEU A 14 2.19 21.92 3.05
CA LEU A 14 2.41 21.10 4.24
C LEU A 14 1.91 21.81 5.52
N ARG A 15 2.24 23.09 5.70
CA ARG A 15 1.80 23.90 6.84
C ARG A 15 0.28 24.07 6.87
N ALA A 16 -0.39 24.07 5.72
CA ALA A 16 -1.85 24.07 5.66
C ALA A 16 -2.45 22.68 5.98
N ALA A 17 -1.83 21.60 5.50
CA ALA A 17 -2.36 20.24 5.61
C ALA A 17 -2.25 19.65 7.02
N VAL A 18 -1.23 20.03 7.79
CA VAL A 18 -0.98 19.47 9.13
C VAL A 18 -2.03 19.91 10.16
N PRO A 19 -2.31 21.21 10.37
CA PRO A 19 -3.29 21.66 11.35
C PRO A 19 -4.74 21.36 10.94
N SER A 20 -5.02 21.37 9.64
CA SER A 20 -6.36 21.04 9.10
C SER A 20 -6.71 19.55 9.19
N GLY A 21 -5.76 18.69 9.56
CA GLY A 21 -5.94 17.24 9.54
C GLY A 21 -6.09 16.65 8.13
N ALA A 22 -5.79 17.43 7.09
CA ALA A 22 -5.89 17.01 5.70
C ALA A 22 -4.67 16.15 5.25
N LEU A 23 -3.58 16.14 6.02
CA LEU A 23 -2.41 15.32 5.73
C LEU A 23 -2.76 13.82 5.80
N VAL A 24 -2.52 13.08 4.71
CA VAL A 24 -2.63 11.61 4.66
C VAL A 24 -1.27 10.96 4.93
N LYS A 25 -0.23 11.38 4.19
CA LYS A 25 1.16 10.98 4.40
C LYS A 25 2.11 11.97 3.72
N LEU A 26 3.34 12.01 4.19
CA LEU A 26 4.47 12.69 3.55
C LEU A 26 5.61 11.68 3.43
N THR A 27 6.22 11.60 2.25
CA THR A 27 7.41 10.79 2.00
C THR A 27 8.54 11.70 1.58
N LEU A 28 9.70 11.59 2.24
CA LEU A 28 10.94 12.22 1.82
C LEU A 28 11.92 11.15 1.32
N GLY A 29 12.57 11.42 0.21
CA GLY A 29 13.48 10.52 -0.48
C GLY A 29 14.67 11.26 -1.10
N LYS A 30 15.54 10.50 -1.77
CA LYS A 30 16.82 11.00 -2.31
C LYS A 30 17.63 11.73 -1.23
N HIS A 31 17.84 11.05 -0.11
CA HIS A 31 18.62 11.59 1.01
C HIS A 31 20.07 11.90 0.58
N ARG A 32 20.56 13.07 0.98
CA ARG A 32 21.93 13.56 0.77
C ARG A 32 22.54 14.17 2.04
N GLY A 33 21.87 14.02 3.19
CA GLY A 33 22.41 14.47 4.47
C GLY A 33 23.59 13.62 4.94
N ALA A 34 24.15 14.00 6.09
CA ALA A 34 25.39 13.44 6.62
C ALA A 34 25.33 11.94 6.97
N GLU A 35 24.13 11.37 7.16
CA GLU A 35 23.96 9.97 7.54
C GLU A 35 23.78 9.05 6.32
N PRO A 36 24.79 8.27 5.90
CA PRO A 36 24.72 7.51 4.64
C PRO A 36 23.73 6.35 4.70
N SER A 37 23.43 5.87 5.90
CA SER A 37 22.51 4.75 6.10
C SER A 37 21.05 5.15 5.91
N LEU A 38 20.73 6.44 6.06
CA LEU A 38 19.36 6.97 5.97
C LEU A 38 18.93 7.08 4.51
N GLN A 39 17.80 6.47 4.18
CA GLN A 39 17.27 6.37 2.81
C GLN A 39 16.02 7.23 2.63
N ASN A 40 15.06 7.10 3.55
CA ASN A 40 13.75 7.76 3.46
C ASN A 40 13.28 8.22 4.83
N LEU A 41 12.43 9.23 4.84
CA LEU A 41 11.61 9.59 5.98
C LEU A 41 10.14 9.51 5.58
N PHE A 42 9.38 8.67 6.28
CA PHE A 42 7.92 8.60 6.12
C PHE A 42 7.24 9.29 7.30
N VAL A 43 6.31 10.18 7.02
CA VAL A 43 5.54 10.88 8.04
C VAL A 43 4.05 10.63 7.82
N ARG A 44 3.35 10.28 8.90
CA ARG A 44 1.89 10.06 8.88
C ARG A 44 1.23 10.58 10.14
N PRO A 45 -0.01 11.10 10.07
CA PRO A 45 -0.77 11.46 11.26
C PRO A 45 -1.08 10.22 12.10
N VAL A 46 -1.02 10.37 13.42
CA VAL A 46 -1.39 9.35 14.41
C VAL A 46 -2.14 10.02 15.57
N ALA A 47 -3.19 9.37 16.05
CA ALA A 47 -3.87 9.77 17.28
C ALA A 47 -3.25 9.03 18.46
N LEU A 48 -2.71 9.77 19.43
CA LEU A 48 -2.18 9.23 20.69
C LEU A 48 -3.09 9.68 21.84
N LYS A 49 -2.93 9.06 23.02
CA LYS A 49 -3.62 9.48 24.24
C LYS A 49 -3.35 10.95 24.58
N SER A 50 -2.20 11.48 24.19
CA SER A 50 -1.77 12.88 24.35
C SER A 50 -2.26 13.83 23.24
N GLY A 51 -3.11 13.36 22.32
CA GLY A 51 -3.64 14.16 21.21
C GLY A 51 -3.01 13.86 19.85
N PRO A 52 -3.28 14.70 18.83
CA PRO A 52 -2.81 14.48 17.46
C PRO A 52 -1.28 14.63 17.38
N HIS A 53 -0.64 13.66 16.75
CA HIS A 53 0.81 13.63 16.53
C HIS A 53 1.12 13.19 15.09
N LEU A 54 2.35 13.39 14.66
CA LEU A 54 2.89 12.85 13.44
C LEU A 54 3.95 11.80 13.78
N ALA A 55 3.79 10.60 13.25
CA ALA A 55 4.78 9.53 13.36
C ALA A 55 5.79 9.65 12.22
N PHE A 56 7.06 9.84 12.58
CA PHE A 56 8.23 9.91 11.71
C PHE A 56 8.90 8.55 11.72
N VAL A 57 8.94 7.88 10.59
CA VAL A 57 9.66 6.63 10.38
C VAL A 57 10.89 6.93 9.53
N TRP A 58 12.04 7.01 10.20
CA TRP A 58 13.35 7.16 9.58
C TRP A 58 13.81 5.79 9.12
N ARG A 59 13.82 5.58 7.80
CA ARG A 59 14.23 4.32 7.20
C ARG A 59 15.72 4.35 6.87
N HIS A 60 16.46 3.50 7.55
CA HIS A 60 17.86 3.23 7.25
C HIS A 60 17.99 1.90 6.50
N ALA A 61 19.15 1.64 5.91
CA ALA A 61 19.43 0.42 5.15
C ALA A 61 19.02 -0.87 5.88
N ASN A 62 19.24 -0.93 7.21
CA ASN A 62 19.04 -2.15 8.01
C ASN A 62 18.03 -1.99 9.15
N ARG A 63 17.44 -0.80 9.35
CA ARG A 63 16.51 -0.54 10.46
C ARG A 63 15.61 0.64 10.19
N ASP A 64 14.40 0.59 10.75
CA ASP A 64 13.47 1.73 10.79
C ASP A 64 13.42 2.28 12.23
N ILE A 65 13.60 3.59 12.39
CA ILE A 65 13.47 4.29 13.69
C ILE A 65 12.18 5.10 13.66
N THR A 66 11.27 4.85 14.60
CA THR A 66 10.01 5.60 14.71
C THR A 66 10.04 6.59 15.87
N LYS A 67 9.70 7.86 15.59
CA LYS A 67 9.51 8.91 16.60
C LYS A 67 8.20 9.65 16.35
N ASN A 68 7.45 9.98 17.40
CA ASN A 68 6.21 10.74 17.28
C ASN A 68 6.45 12.18 17.75
N HIS A 69 5.94 13.13 16.99
CA HIS A 69 6.10 14.56 17.26
C HIS A 69 4.74 15.25 17.25
N ALA A 70 4.56 16.26 18.11
CA ALA A 70 3.41 17.15 18.04
C ALA A 70 3.43 17.94 16.71
N PRO A 71 2.28 18.42 16.20
CA PRO A 71 2.19 19.10 14.91
C PRO A 71 3.19 20.23 14.69
N ASP A 72 3.32 21.15 15.64
CA ASP A 72 4.23 22.29 15.52
C ASP A 72 5.70 21.86 15.52
N ALA A 73 6.05 20.92 16.41
CA ALA A 73 7.40 20.35 16.47
C ALA A 73 7.73 19.56 15.19
N ALA A 74 6.76 18.85 14.61
CA ALA A 74 6.93 18.12 13.37
C ALA A 74 7.20 19.05 12.19
N LEU A 75 6.47 20.16 12.07
CA LEU A 75 6.69 21.15 11.02
C LEU A 75 8.08 21.77 11.12
N ALA A 76 8.49 22.17 12.32
CA ALA A 76 9.84 22.72 12.57
C ALA A 76 10.96 21.74 12.18
N LEU A 77 10.76 20.44 12.37
CA LEU A 77 11.70 19.40 11.95
C LEU A 77 11.71 19.17 10.43
N LEU A 78 10.57 19.28 9.76
CA LEU A 78 10.45 18.98 8.32
C LEU A 78 10.99 20.08 7.42
N GLU A 79 10.87 21.34 7.83
CA GLU A 79 11.30 22.50 7.05
C GLU A 79 12.77 22.44 6.59
N PRO A 80 13.76 22.20 7.48
CA PRO A 80 15.16 22.11 7.05
C PRO A 80 15.46 20.86 6.21
N LEU A 81 14.69 19.77 6.40
CA LEU A 81 14.91 18.50 5.71
C LEU A 81 14.51 18.56 4.25
N ILE A 82 13.40 19.22 3.92
CA ILE A 82 12.86 19.27 2.56
C ILE A 82 13.69 20.24 1.72
N GLY A 83 14.35 19.73 0.68
CA GLY A 83 15.25 20.49 -0.20
C GLY A 83 16.65 20.75 0.37
N GLY A 84 16.88 20.42 1.64
CA GLY A 84 18.21 20.37 2.26
C GLY A 84 18.75 18.94 2.22
N ASP A 85 18.36 18.14 3.21
CA ASP A 85 18.81 16.75 3.34
C ASP A 85 18.08 15.78 2.40
N PHE A 86 16.85 16.09 2.01
CA PHE A 86 16.05 15.26 1.11
C PHE A 86 15.69 16.06 -0.16
N LEU A 87 16.08 15.51 -1.30
CA LEU A 87 15.88 16.16 -2.60
C LEU A 87 14.54 15.81 -3.27
N ASP A 88 13.78 14.85 -2.75
CA ASP A 88 12.46 14.48 -3.25
C ASP A 88 11.47 14.40 -2.09
N ALA A 89 10.31 15.02 -2.25
CA ALA A 89 9.27 15.09 -1.22
C ALA A 89 7.87 14.94 -1.83
N HIS A 90 7.11 13.94 -1.38
CA HIS A 90 5.76 13.65 -1.86
C HIS A 90 4.76 13.85 -0.72
N LEU A 91 3.94 14.89 -0.84
CA LEU A 91 2.87 15.22 0.06
C LEU A 91 1.55 14.67 -0.49
N PHE A 92 0.87 13.87 0.32
CA PHE A 92 -0.47 13.40 0.02
C PHE A 92 -1.44 14.00 1.04
N THR A 93 -2.42 14.72 0.54
CA THR A 93 -3.53 15.25 1.33
C THR A 93 -4.83 14.60 0.90
N THR A 94 -5.92 14.92 1.60
CA THR A 94 -7.27 14.46 1.24
C THR A 94 -7.77 15.02 -0.09
N THR A 95 -7.25 16.16 -0.54
CA THR A 95 -7.71 16.86 -1.76
C THR A 95 -6.68 16.92 -2.86
N ASP A 96 -5.39 16.86 -2.54
CA ASP A 96 -4.30 17.10 -3.49
C ASP A 96 -3.11 16.18 -3.19
N HIS A 97 -2.36 15.82 -4.24
CA HIS A 97 -0.99 15.33 -4.10
C HIS A 97 -0.02 16.36 -4.65
N ALA A 98 1.08 16.57 -3.95
CA ALA A 98 2.16 17.45 -4.37
C ALA A 98 3.48 16.69 -4.36
N GLN A 99 4.24 16.81 -5.44
CA GLN A 99 5.59 16.30 -5.58
C GLN A 99 6.54 17.47 -5.73
N PHE A 100 7.47 17.59 -4.79
CA PHE A 100 8.60 18.50 -4.84
C PHE A 100 9.85 17.70 -5.15
N GLU A 101 10.63 18.17 -6.11
CA GLU A 101 11.93 17.62 -6.45
C GLU A 101 12.93 18.77 -6.62
N SER A 102 14.07 18.69 -5.94
CA SER A 102 15.19 19.61 -6.11
C SER A 102 16.43 18.88 -6.58
N GLN A 103 17.27 19.57 -7.34
CA GLN A 103 18.55 19.08 -7.80
C GLN A 103 19.70 19.75 -7.06
N PRO A 104 20.89 19.14 -7.04
CA PRO A 104 22.08 19.73 -6.43
C PRO A 104 22.52 21.04 -7.08
N ASP A 105 22.10 21.30 -8.32
CA ASP A 105 22.36 22.53 -9.06
C ASP A 105 21.47 23.71 -8.63
N GLY A 106 20.58 23.50 -7.66
CA GLY A 106 19.65 24.50 -7.15
C GLY A 106 18.32 24.59 -7.92
N THR A 107 18.13 23.82 -9.00
CA THR A 107 16.85 23.77 -9.70
C THR A 107 15.82 23.00 -8.88
N ALA A 108 14.61 23.54 -8.76
CA ALA A 108 13.53 22.92 -8.00
C ALA A 108 12.23 22.94 -8.80
N ARG A 109 11.49 21.84 -8.74
CA ARG A 109 10.23 21.63 -9.44
C ARG A 109 9.17 21.22 -8.44
N LEU A 110 7.98 21.78 -8.60
CA LEU A 110 6.79 21.42 -7.84
C LEU A 110 5.69 21.04 -8.83
N LYS A 111 5.20 19.80 -8.71
CA LYS A 111 4.00 19.33 -9.40
C LYS A 111 2.91 19.17 -8.35
N VAL A 112 1.75 19.77 -8.59
CA VAL A 112 0.56 19.59 -7.74
C VAL A 112 -0.53 19.06 -8.64
N ALA A 113 -1.15 17.96 -8.25
CA ALA A 113 -2.36 17.48 -8.90
C ALA A 113 -3.46 17.30 -7.86
N ARG A 114 -4.63 17.79 -8.20
CA ARG A 114 -5.82 17.66 -7.37
C ARG A 114 -6.35 16.25 -7.51
N VAL A 115 -6.52 15.56 -6.38
CA VAL A 115 -7.25 14.31 -6.34
C VAL A 115 -8.72 14.68 -6.56
N GLY A 116 -9.32 14.16 -7.63
CA GLY A 116 -10.65 14.55 -8.10
C GLY A 116 -11.66 14.70 -6.96
N GLN A 117 -12.22 15.90 -6.82
CA GLN A 117 -13.22 16.20 -5.81
C GLN A 117 -14.52 15.45 -6.13
N ARG A 118 -14.90 14.50 -5.27
CA ARG A 118 -16.31 14.22 -5.02
C ARG A 118 -16.77 15.23 -3.95
N PRO A 119 -17.94 15.89 -4.07
CA PRO A 119 -18.31 17.00 -3.20
C PRO A 119 -18.26 16.59 -1.72
N VAL A 120 -17.61 17.42 -0.91
CA VAL A 120 -17.57 17.30 0.54
C VAL A 120 -18.94 17.66 1.08
N ALA A 121 -19.71 16.65 1.52
CA ALA A 121 -20.85 16.87 2.40
C ALA A 121 -20.34 17.38 3.78
N PRO A 122 -21.12 18.20 4.51
CA PRO A 122 -20.67 18.83 5.75
C PRO A 122 -20.26 17.78 6.79
N LEU A 123 -19.28 18.14 7.63
CA LEU A 123 -18.80 17.30 8.74
C LEU A 123 -19.98 16.71 9.52
N PRO A 124 -20.10 15.37 9.62
CA PRO A 124 -20.97 14.80 10.62
C PRO A 124 -20.26 14.90 11.97
N ALA A 125 -21.00 15.43 12.93
CA ALA A 125 -20.73 15.34 14.34
C ALA A 125 -20.30 13.91 14.74
N THR A 126 -19.51 13.86 15.81
CA THR A 126 -19.15 12.69 16.58
C THR A 126 -20.29 11.66 16.67
N ALA A 127 -20.25 10.65 15.80
CA ALA A 127 -20.97 9.40 15.93
C ALA A 127 -20.05 8.31 15.40
N HIS A 128 -19.38 7.64 16.33
CA HIS A 128 -18.60 6.44 16.08
C HIS A 128 -19.51 5.29 15.62
N ASP A 129 -19.83 5.19 14.33
CA ASP A 129 -20.05 3.90 13.65
C ASP A 129 -20.25 4.04 12.12
N ARG A 130 -19.24 4.52 11.39
CA ARG A 130 -19.12 4.14 9.97
C ARG A 130 -18.24 2.92 9.89
N ALA A 131 -18.86 1.74 9.76
CA ALA A 131 -18.16 0.51 9.40
C ALA A 131 -17.36 0.80 8.13
N LYS A 132 -16.02 0.79 8.24
CA LYS A 132 -15.15 0.94 7.08
C LYS A 132 -15.51 -0.19 6.10
N GLU A 133 -15.98 0.18 4.91
CA GLU A 133 -16.16 -0.79 3.83
C GLU A 133 -14.77 -1.27 3.43
N HIS A 134 -14.57 -2.55 3.70
CA HIS A 134 -13.30 -3.23 3.55
C HIS A 134 -13.33 -3.93 2.18
N PRO A 135 -12.30 -3.80 1.31
CA PRO A 135 -12.29 -4.42 -0.02
C PRO A 135 -12.53 -5.94 0.04
N ILE A 136 -12.01 -6.57 1.09
CA ILE A 136 -12.31 -7.95 1.44
C ILE A 136 -13.22 -7.94 2.67
N PRO A 137 -14.42 -8.56 2.62
CA PRO A 137 -15.30 -8.63 3.76
C PRO A 137 -14.61 -9.27 4.97
N ALA A 138 -14.73 -8.67 6.15
CA ALA A 138 -14.08 -9.20 7.37
C ALA A 138 -14.57 -10.61 7.78
N ARG A 139 -15.73 -11.00 7.25
CA ARG A 139 -16.33 -12.34 7.38
C ARG A 139 -16.03 -13.27 6.20
N ALA A 140 -15.07 -12.92 5.33
CA ALA A 140 -14.66 -13.84 4.27
C ALA A 140 -14.19 -15.17 4.90
N PRO A 141 -14.76 -16.33 4.52
CA PRO A 141 -14.54 -17.60 5.23
C PRO A 141 -13.06 -17.99 5.38
N TRP A 142 -12.26 -17.73 4.34
CA TRP A 142 -10.83 -18.02 4.35
C TRP A 142 -10.03 -17.19 5.38
N LEU A 143 -10.49 -15.99 5.76
CA LEU A 143 -9.86 -15.20 6.83
C LEU A 143 -10.01 -15.88 8.18
N GLN A 144 -11.17 -16.50 8.44
CA GLN A 144 -11.43 -17.24 9.66
C GLN A 144 -10.63 -18.54 9.68
N ALA A 145 -10.61 -19.28 8.57
CA ALA A 145 -9.88 -20.54 8.42
C ALA A 145 -8.36 -20.38 8.56
N LEU A 146 -7.80 -19.25 8.08
CA LEU A 146 -6.39 -18.92 8.31
C LEU A 146 -6.11 -18.30 9.69
N GLY A 147 -7.13 -18.19 10.56
CA GLY A 147 -6.99 -17.66 11.92
C GLY A 147 -6.80 -16.15 12.00
N VAL A 148 -7.13 -15.40 10.95
CA VAL A 148 -7.06 -13.93 10.96
C VAL A 148 -8.22 -13.34 11.74
N THR A 149 -9.44 -13.81 11.46
CA THR A 149 -10.67 -13.34 12.10
C THR A 149 -11.33 -14.41 12.96
N ASN A 150 -12.15 -13.97 13.90
CA ASN A 150 -13.06 -14.81 14.67
C ASN A 150 -14.44 -14.87 14.01
N ASP A 151 -15.35 -15.63 14.63
CA ASP A 151 -16.69 -15.90 14.13
C ASP A 151 -17.57 -14.63 14.03
N HIS A 152 -17.17 -13.56 14.72
CA HIS A 152 -17.84 -12.27 14.64
C HIS A 152 -17.26 -11.36 13.53
N GLY A 153 -16.27 -11.82 12.76
CA GLY A 153 -15.56 -11.04 11.74
C GLY A 153 -14.58 -10.02 12.33
N ARG A 154 -14.14 -10.19 13.58
CA ARG A 154 -13.13 -9.33 14.22
C ARG A 154 -11.76 -10.01 14.17
N PRO A 155 -10.66 -9.26 14.01
CA PRO A 155 -9.32 -9.85 14.07
C PRO A 155 -9.10 -10.57 15.41
N ARG A 156 -8.50 -11.76 15.37
CA ARG A 156 -8.09 -12.48 16.59
C ARG A 156 -7.01 -11.69 17.34
N GLN A 157 -6.80 -12.02 18.60
CA GLN A 157 -5.72 -11.42 19.40
C GLN A 157 -4.38 -11.56 18.67
N GLY A 158 -3.66 -10.44 18.48
CA GLY A 158 -2.40 -10.40 17.72
C GLY A 158 -2.54 -10.36 16.20
N MET A 159 -3.74 -10.51 15.63
CA MET A 159 -3.96 -10.53 14.17
C MET A 159 -4.47 -9.21 13.60
N ALA A 160 -4.63 -8.17 14.42
CA ALA A 160 -5.10 -6.86 13.96
C ALA A 160 -4.16 -6.25 12.90
N ASP A 161 -2.85 -6.36 13.08
CA ASP A 161 -1.87 -5.88 12.11
C ASP A 161 -1.90 -6.68 10.81
N LYS A 162 -2.06 -8.00 10.91
CA LYS A 162 -2.20 -8.88 9.76
C LYS A 162 -3.46 -8.58 8.96
N PHE A 163 -4.59 -8.41 9.65
CA PHE A 163 -5.85 -8.02 9.03
C PHE A 163 -5.70 -6.66 8.33
N ARG A 164 -5.13 -5.65 8.99
CA ARG A 164 -4.85 -4.35 8.35
C ARG A 164 -3.95 -4.47 7.13
N GLN A 165 -2.94 -5.33 7.17
CA GLN A 165 -2.06 -5.58 6.03
C GLN A 165 -2.83 -6.16 4.83
N ILE A 166 -3.69 -7.16 5.06
CA ILE A 166 -4.53 -7.78 4.02
C ILE A 166 -5.44 -6.72 3.39
N GLN A 167 -6.13 -5.93 4.21
CA GLN A 167 -7.06 -4.91 3.71
C GLN A 167 -6.36 -3.83 2.91
N LYS A 168 -5.19 -3.35 3.37
CA LYS A 168 -4.41 -2.34 2.66
C LYS A 168 -3.84 -2.87 1.34
N PHE A 169 -3.36 -4.12 1.32
CA PHE A 169 -2.94 -4.78 0.09
C PHE A 169 -4.09 -4.88 -0.91
N ALA A 170 -5.27 -5.29 -0.43
CA ALA A 170 -6.45 -5.41 -1.26
C ALA A 170 -6.93 -4.06 -1.82
N GLU A 171 -6.88 -3.00 -1.01
CA GLU A 171 -7.20 -1.63 -1.43
C GLU A 171 -6.27 -1.17 -2.56
N LEU A 172 -4.96 -1.33 -2.39
CA LEU A 172 -3.96 -0.95 -3.40
C LEU A 172 -4.18 -1.70 -4.72
N LEU A 173 -4.39 -3.01 -4.66
CA LEU A 173 -4.63 -3.80 -5.86
C LEU A 173 -5.96 -3.52 -6.53
N SER A 174 -7.03 -3.25 -5.76
CA SER A 174 -8.35 -2.99 -6.33
C SER A 174 -8.31 -1.80 -7.30
N HIS A 175 -7.56 -0.75 -6.96
CA HIS A 175 -7.36 0.39 -7.85
C HIS A 175 -6.59 0.01 -9.13
N LEU A 176 -5.47 -0.69 -9.00
CA LEU A 176 -4.65 -1.12 -10.14
C LEU A 176 -5.41 -2.09 -11.07
N LEU A 177 -6.20 -3.00 -10.50
CA LEU A 177 -7.00 -3.95 -11.25
C LEU A 177 -8.16 -3.28 -11.99
N ALA A 178 -8.74 -2.22 -11.43
CA ALA A 178 -9.79 -1.45 -12.12
C ALA A 178 -9.22 -0.69 -13.34
N GLU A 179 -7.98 -0.21 -13.26
CA GLU A 179 -7.28 0.43 -14.37
C GLU A 179 -6.85 -0.58 -15.44
N ALA A 180 -6.28 -1.72 -15.02
CA ALA A 180 -5.76 -2.74 -15.94
C ALA A 180 -6.87 -3.60 -16.58
N PHE A 181 -8.00 -3.78 -15.90
CA PHE A 181 -9.15 -4.57 -16.37
C PHE A 181 -10.46 -3.76 -16.27
N PRO A 182 -10.66 -2.75 -17.14
CA PRO A 182 -11.86 -1.93 -17.12
C PRO A 182 -13.10 -2.79 -17.41
N ALA A 183 -14.18 -2.55 -16.68
CA ALA A 183 -15.45 -3.28 -16.82
C ALA A 183 -16.09 -3.18 -18.23
N ALA A 184 -15.63 -2.23 -19.07
CA ALA A 184 -16.14 -1.96 -20.41
C ALA A 184 -15.44 -2.73 -21.54
N ALA A 185 -14.38 -3.50 -21.26
CA ALA A 185 -13.71 -4.30 -22.29
C ALA A 185 -14.50 -5.61 -22.53
N PRO A 186 -14.93 -5.93 -23.77
CA PRO A 186 -15.56 -7.21 -24.05
C PRO A 186 -14.55 -8.33 -23.75
N PRO A 187 -14.97 -9.46 -23.15
CA PRO A 187 -14.09 -10.59 -22.95
C PRO A 187 -13.79 -11.22 -24.32
N ALA A 188 -12.64 -10.90 -24.90
CA ALA A 188 -11.99 -11.88 -25.76
C ALA A 188 -11.73 -13.14 -24.89
N PRO A 189 -11.78 -14.37 -25.44
CA PRO A 189 -11.41 -15.57 -24.71
C PRO A 189 -9.89 -15.58 -24.52
N ALA A 190 -9.39 -14.70 -23.66
CA ALA A 190 -8.02 -14.72 -23.21
C ALA A 190 -7.87 -15.82 -22.15
N PRO A 191 -6.80 -16.62 -22.19
CA PRO A 191 -6.53 -17.56 -21.13
C PRO A 191 -6.45 -16.79 -19.79
N PRO A 192 -6.94 -17.37 -18.68
CA PRO A 192 -6.87 -16.75 -17.37
C PRO A 192 -5.42 -16.39 -17.02
N LEU A 193 -5.24 -15.22 -16.42
CA LEU A 193 -3.92 -14.74 -16.01
C LEU A 193 -3.27 -15.76 -15.08
N ARG A 194 -1.99 -16.05 -15.29
CA ARG A 194 -1.24 -16.93 -14.38
C ARG A 194 -0.40 -16.05 -13.48
N VAL A 195 -0.68 -16.09 -12.18
CA VAL A 195 0.04 -15.30 -11.18
C VAL A 195 0.75 -16.24 -10.23
N VAL A 196 2.03 -15.98 -9.99
CA VAL A 196 2.83 -16.71 -9.01
C VAL A 196 3.19 -15.77 -7.87
N ASP A 197 2.81 -16.15 -6.65
CA ASP A 197 3.22 -15.50 -5.42
C ASP A 197 4.30 -16.34 -4.74
N ALA A 198 5.49 -15.78 -4.59
CA ALA A 198 6.65 -16.56 -4.26
C ALA A 198 7.17 -16.22 -2.87
N GLY A 199 7.18 -17.22 -1.98
CA GLY A 199 7.28 -17.01 -0.54
C GLY A 199 5.92 -16.71 0.10
N SER A 200 4.88 -17.46 -0.28
CA SER A 200 3.50 -17.17 0.10
C SER A 200 3.21 -17.33 1.61
N GLY A 201 4.08 -18.04 2.35
CA GLY A 201 3.92 -18.25 3.79
C GLY A 201 2.59 -18.93 4.12
N LYS A 202 1.81 -18.33 5.04
CA LYS A 202 0.45 -18.78 5.38
C LYS A 202 -0.63 -18.37 4.36
N GLY A 203 -0.23 -17.85 3.20
CA GLY A 203 -1.11 -17.57 2.06
C GLY A 203 -1.95 -16.29 2.16
N TYR A 204 -1.87 -15.50 3.23
CA TYR A 204 -2.80 -14.38 3.46
C TYR A 204 -2.97 -13.41 2.26
N LEU A 205 -1.86 -13.01 1.63
CA LEU A 205 -1.88 -12.10 0.49
C LEU A 205 -2.23 -12.83 -0.82
N THR A 206 -1.82 -14.09 -0.95
CA THR A 206 -2.19 -14.97 -2.05
C THR A 206 -3.70 -15.19 -2.12
N PHE A 207 -4.35 -15.45 -0.98
CA PHE A 207 -5.80 -15.55 -0.85
C PHE A 207 -6.49 -14.21 -1.13
N ALA A 208 -5.93 -13.10 -0.64
CA ALA A 208 -6.45 -11.77 -0.93
C ALA A 208 -6.41 -11.45 -2.44
N LEU A 209 -5.32 -11.80 -3.11
CA LEU A 209 -5.15 -11.63 -4.54
C LEU A 209 -6.15 -12.51 -5.33
N ALA A 210 -6.26 -13.79 -4.98
CA ALA A 210 -7.20 -14.71 -5.59
C ALA A 210 -8.67 -14.28 -5.38
N HIS A 211 -8.98 -13.65 -4.24
CA HIS A 211 -10.30 -13.09 -3.96
C HIS A 211 -10.63 -11.91 -4.88
N LEU A 212 -9.67 -11.01 -5.13
CA LEU A 212 -9.87 -9.84 -5.99
C LEU A 212 -9.91 -10.18 -7.48
N LEU A 213 -9.05 -11.09 -7.93
CA LEU A 213 -8.99 -11.51 -9.33
C LEU A 213 -10.16 -12.44 -9.68
N GLY A 214 -10.58 -13.27 -8.73
CA GLY A 214 -11.59 -14.30 -8.96
C GLY A 214 -11.17 -15.22 -10.12
N PRO A 215 -12.12 -15.68 -10.96
CA PRO A 215 -11.84 -16.64 -12.03
C PRO A 215 -11.02 -16.05 -13.19
N ARG A 216 -10.71 -14.75 -13.16
CA ARG A 216 -9.87 -14.10 -14.19
C ARG A 216 -8.40 -14.54 -14.13
N ALA A 217 -8.00 -15.21 -13.04
CA ALA A 217 -6.63 -15.66 -12.85
C ALA A 217 -6.53 -17.01 -12.14
N HIS A 218 -5.51 -17.78 -12.49
CA HIS A 218 -4.99 -18.85 -11.67
C HIS A 218 -3.83 -18.32 -10.83
N VAL A 219 -3.96 -18.43 -9.50
CA VAL A 219 -2.97 -17.95 -8.55
C VAL A 219 -2.26 -19.16 -7.93
N LEU A 220 -0.94 -19.20 -8.05
CA LEU A 220 -0.07 -20.22 -7.46
C LEU A 220 0.79 -19.61 -6.36
N GLY A 221 0.65 -20.07 -5.12
CA GLY A 221 1.56 -19.74 -4.02
C GLY A 221 2.72 -20.73 -3.92
N LEU A 222 3.95 -20.25 -3.97
CA LEU A 222 5.15 -21.06 -3.70
C LEU A 222 5.59 -20.86 -2.25
N GLU A 223 5.72 -21.94 -1.51
CA GLU A 223 6.19 -21.92 -0.12
C GLU A 223 7.11 -23.10 0.15
N ALA A 224 8.23 -22.87 0.84
CA ALA A 224 9.22 -23.92 1.08
C ALA A 224 8.77 -24.96 2.13
N ARG A 225 7.80 -24.61 2.99
CA ARG A 225 7.30 -25.43 4.10
C ARG A 225 6.05 -26.23 3.69
N PRO A 226 6.14 -27.58 3.56
CA PRO A 226 5.03 -28.41 3.11
C PRO A 226 3.78 -28.28 3.98
N GLU A 227 3.93 -28.11 5.30
CA GLU A 227 2.81 -27.99 6.23
C GLU A 227 1.97 -26.73 5.98
N LEU A 228 2.59 -25.66 5.48
CA LEU A 228 1.89 -24.44 5.10
C LEU A 228 1.22 -24.58 3.73
N VAL A 229 1.85 -25.30 2.80
CA VAL A 229 1.26 -25.66 1.51
C VAL A 229 -0.02 -26.48 1.72
N ASP A 230 0.03 -27.49 2.57
CA ASP A 230 -1.10 -28.35 2.91
C ASP A 230 -2.22 -27.56 3.60
N LEU A 231 -1.88 -26.68 4.54
CA LEU A 231 -2.82 -25.75 5.16
C LEU A 231 -3.54 -24.92 4.11
N CYS A 232 -2.80 -24.27 3.23
CA CYS A 232 -3.37 -23.35 2.25
C CYS A 232 -4.21 -24.09 1.19
N ASN A 233 -3.75 -25.22 0.68
CA ASN A 233 -4.51 -26.05 -0.26
C ASN A 233 -5.78 -26.64 0.36
N ARG A 234 -5.77 -26.98 1.65
CA ARG A 234 -6.98 -27.39 2.36
C ARG A 234 -7.99 -26.23 2.43
N VAL A 235 -7.55 -25.06 2.90
CA VAL A 235 -8.43 -23.88 3.01
C VAL A 235 -8.97 -23.44 1.64
N ALA A 236 -8.16 -23.51 0.58
CA ALA A 236 -8.61 -23.20 -0.78
C ALA A 236 -9.73 -24.16 -1.25
N ARG A 237 -9.58 -25.47 -1.00
CA ARG A 237 -10.59 -26.49 -1.32
C ARG A 237 -11.87 -26.33 -0.51
N GLU A 238 -11.76 -26.16 0.81
CA GLU A 238 -12.90 -25.99 1.73
C GLU A 238 -13.77 -24.78 1.37
N HIS A 239 -13.20 -23.78 0.71
CA HIS A 239 -13.91 -22.57 0.29
C HIS A 239 -14.11 -22.45 -1.22
N GLY A 240 -13.95 -23.54 -1.98
CA GLY A 240 -14.27 -23.58 -3.40
C GLY A 240 -13.41 -22.69 -4.30
N LEU A 241 -12.20 -22.33 -3.86
CA LEU A 241 -11.26 -21.49 -4.61
C LEU A 241 -10.45 -22.35 -5.59
N ALA A 242 -11.12 -22.92 -6.60
CA ALA A 242 -10.50 -23.83 -7.57
C ALA A 242 -9.38 -23.18 -8.42
N HIS A 243 -9.37 -21.85 -8.49
CA HIS A 243 -8.35 -21.06 -9.18
C HIS A 243 -7.14 -20.71 -8.31
N LEU A 244 -7.10 -21.15 -7.05
CA LEU A 244 -6.00 -20.94 -6.12
C LEU A 244 -5.37 -22.27 -5.72
N SER A 245 -4.06 -22.38 -5.89
CA SER A 245 -3.28 -23.53 -5.43
C SER A 245 -1.94 -23.12 -4.83
N PHE A 246 -1.36 -24.03 -4.06
CA PHE A 246 -0.06 -23.86 -3.43
C PHE A 246 0.83 -25.04 -3.75
N ARG A 247 2.12 -24.78 -3.96
CA ARG A 247 3.13 -25.81 -4.24
C ARG A 247 4.35 -25.61 -3.35
N ALA A 248 4.91 -26.74 -2.91
CA ALA A 248 6.19 -26.74 -2.22
C ALA A 248 7.30 -26.36 -3.21
N GLY A 249 8.01 -25.28 -2.94
CA GLY A 249 9.07 -24.82 -3.84
C GLY A 249 9.73 -23.52 -3.40
N ARG A 250 10.92 -23.27 -3.94
CA ARG A 250 11.65 -22.01 -3.79
C ARG A 250 11.72 -21.30 -5.14
N ILE A 251 11.72 -19.97 -5.11
CA ILE A 251 11.82 -19.11 -6.32
C ILE A 251 13.00 -19.50 -7.19
N ALA A 252 14.15 -19.81 -6.57
CA ALA A 252 15.39 -20.10 -7.28
C ALA A 252 15.38 -21.43 -8.05
N GLU A 253 14.41 -22.31 -7.78
CA GLU A 253 14.34 -23.67 -8.31
C GLU A 253 13.21 -23.83 -9.33
N GLU A 254 12.45 -22.77 -9.59
CA GLU A 254 11.23 -22.82 -10.39
C GLU A 254 11.45 -22.25 -11.80
N ASN A 255 11.22 -23.09 -12.81
CA ASN A 255 11.28 -22.69 -14.21
C ASN A 255 9.88 -22.25 -14.64
N PHE A 256 9.59 -20.96 -14.54
CA PHE A 256 8.34 -20.38 -15.05
C PHE A 256 8.43 -20.33 -16.58
N GLY A 257 8.16 -21.46 -17.24
CA GLY A 257 8.33 -21.63 -18.67
C GLY A 257 7.81 -20.43 -19.49
N GLU A 258 8.56 -20.08 -20.53
CA GLU A 258 8.24 -18.96 -21.43
C GLU A 258 6.79 -19.05 -21.91
N ALA A 259 6.12 -17.89 -21.94
CA ALA A 259 4.81 -17.76 -22.56
C ALA A 259 4.92 -18.29 -23.99
N GLY A 260 4.28 -19.44 -24.26
CA GLY A 260 4.42 -20.16 -25.50
C GLY A 260 4.17 -19.25 -26.70
N THR A 261 5.23 -18.93 -27.43
CA THR A 261 5.13 -18.57 -28.84
C THR A 261 4.75 -19.85 -29.57
N THR A 262 3.46 -20.06 -29.76
CA THR A 262 2.98 -20.94 -30.83
C THR A 262 3.43 -20.34 -32.15
N SER A 263 4.64 -20.70 -32.57
CA SER A 263 5.06 -20.69 -33.96
C SER A 263 4.18 -21.70 -34.69
N GLU A 264 3.05 -21.24 -35.22
CA GLU A 264 2.43 -21.86 -36.38
C GLU A 264 3.49 -21.97 -37.46
N ASN A 265 3.94 -23.18 -37.75
CA ASN A 265 4.64 -23.47 -38.99
C ASN A 265 3.92 -24.64 -39.67
N ARG A 266 3.09 -24.27 -40.65
CA ARG A 266 2.69 -25.06 -41.81
C ARG A 266 2.70 -24.09 -43.00
N PRO A 267 3.04 -24.52 -44.21
CA PRO A 267 2.68 -25.82 -44.79
C PRO A 267 3.78 -26.88 -44.78
#